data_AF-A0A969IL15-F1
#
_entry.id   AF-A0A969IL15-F1
#
_cell.length_a   1.000
_cell.length_b   1.000
_cell.length_c   1.000
_cell.angle_alpha   90.00
_cell.angle_beta   90.00
_cell.angle_gamma   90.00
#
_symmetry.space_group_name_H-M   'P 1'
#
loop_
_entity.id
_entity.type
_entity.pdbx_description
1 polymer ?
#
loop_
_entity_poly.entity_id
_entity_poly.type
_entity_poly.pdbx_seq_one_letter_code
_entity_poly.pdbx_strand_id
1 'polypeptide(L)'
;MPRDDARVPVFTIAAMAFIEGQREQWWCTVRDMSHGGARLELDRCKPPRVSEQLPDLIILYFCPDRTEVQCRVAWRDGRHFGVQYTGEIVASTRRPV
;
A
#
# COMPACT_ATOMS: atom_id res chain seq x y z
N MET A 1 21.27 14.83 -2.51
CA MET A 1 20.38 14.72 -3.69
C MET A 1 18.97 15.09 -3.25
N PRO A 2 18.36 16.17 -3.75
CA PRO A 2 16.96 16.46 -3.47
C PRO A 2 16.10 15.39 -4.15
N ARG A 3 15.09 14.88 -3.44
CA ARG A 3 14.13 13.90 -3.97
C ARG A 3 13.14 14.65 -4.86
N ASP A 4 13.49 14.79 -6.13
CA ASP A 4 12.67 15.47 -7.15
C ASP A 4 11.63 14.48 -7.71
N ASP A 5 10.69 14.10 -6.85
CA ASP A 5 9.56 13.25 -7.19
C ASP A 5 8.34 13.85 -6.47
N ALA A 6 7.71 14.82 -7.14
CA ALA A 6 6.65 15.63 -6.55
C ALA A 6 5.48 14.72 -6.12
N ARG A 7 5.35 14.51 -4.81
CA ARG A 7 4.25 13.72 -4.24
C ARG A 7 2.94 14.47 -4.48
N VAL A 8 2.07 13.86 -5.27
CA VAL A 8 0.72 14.38 -5.46
C VAL A 8 -0.10 13.93 -4.25
N PRO A 9 -0.71 14.86 -3.48
CA PRO A 9 -1.62 14.47 -2.42
C PRO A 9 -2.85 13.82 -3.07
N VAL A 10 -3.08 12.54 -2.76
CA VAL A 10 -4.23 11.78 -3.23
C VAL A 10 -4.99 11.36 -2.00
N PHE A 11 -6.14 11.97 -1.74
CA PHE A 11 -6.76 11.85 -0.41
C PHE A 11 -7.59 10.59 -0.17
N THR A 12 -7.81 9.71 -1.16
CA THR A 12 -8.87 8.69 -1.00
C THR A 12 -8.77 7.44 -1.89
N ILE A 13 -7.59 6.99 -2.33
CA ILE A 13 -7.56 5.68 -3.00
C ILE A 13 -7.70 4.59 -1.94
N ALA A 14 -8.84 3.91 -1.96
CA ALA A 14 -9.02 2.66 -1.23
C ALA A 14 -8.07 1.61 -1.81
N ALA A 15 -7.27 0.99 -0.95
CA ALA A 15 -6.29 0.01 -1.34
C ALA A 15 -6.28 -1.18 -0.37
N MET A 16 -5.80 -2.31 -0.86
CA MET A 16 -5.54 -3.50 -0.06
C MET A 16 -4.06 -3.84 -0.15
N ALA A 17 -3.43 -4.04 1.00
CA ALA A 17 -2.12 -4.66 1.09
C ALA A 17 -2.30 -6.14 1.45
N PHE A 18 -1.49 -7.02 0.87
CA PHE A 18 -1.47 -8.45 1.22
C PHE A 18 -0.12 -9.10 0.86
N ILE A 19 0.11 -10.31 1.37
CA ILE A 19 1.23 -11.17 0.96
C ILE A 19 0.76 -12.11 -0.14
N GLU A 20 1.61 -12.35 -1.14
CA GLU A 20 1.33 -13.34 -2.17
C GLU A 20 1.03 -14.72 -1.58
N GLY A 21 -0.08 -15.33 -1.99
CA GLY A 21 -0.51 -16.65 -1.50
C GLY A 21 -1.20 -16.64 -0.12
N GLN A 22 -1.30 -15.49 0.56
CA GLN A 22 -2.04 -15.38 1.82
C GLN A 22 -3.47 -14.89 1.62
N ARG A 23 -4.36 -15.34 2.50
CA ARG A 23 -5.76 -14.89 2.55
C ARG A 23 -5.96 -13.60 3.34
N GLU A 24 -5.01 -13.27 4.21
CA GLU A 24 -5.11 -12.06 5.04
C GLU A 24 -4.78 -10.82 4.21
N GLN A 25 -5.61 -9.80 4.37
CA GLN A 25 -5.49 -8.52 3.67
C GLN A 25 -5.70 -7.37 4.64
N TRP A 26 -4.94 -6.31 4.43
CA TRP A 26 -5.02 -5.06 5.17
C TRP A 26 -5.68 -4.01 4.32
N TRP A 27 -6.85 -3.56 4.75
CA TRP A 27 -7.51 -2.40 4.16
C TRP A 27 -6.73 -1.14 4.52
N CYS A 28 -6.49 -0.30 3.53
CA CYS A 28 -5.75 0.93 3.71
C CYS A 28 -6.23 2.02 2.76
N THR A 29 -5.88 3.25 3.08
CA THR A 29 -6.07 4.42 2.21
C THR A 29 -4.72 4.92 1.78
N VAL A 30 -4.51 5.12 0.47
CA VAL A 30 -3.35 5.84 -0.04
C VAL A 30 -3.56 7.32 0.25
N ARG A 31 -2.61 7.95 0.94
CA ARG A 31 -2.63 9.36 1.37
C ARG A 31 -1.81 10.27 0.46
N ASP A 32 -0.72 9.75 -0.08
CA ASP A 32 0.09 10.40 -1.11
C ASP A 32 0.78 9.35 -1.97
N MET A 33 1.06 9.70 -3.22
CA MET A 33 1.79 8.84 -4.16
C MET A 33 2.81 9.65 -4.96
N SER A 34 3.84 8.94 -5.41
CA SER A 34 4.92 9.40 -6.30
C SER A 34 5.19 8.30 -7.32
N HIS A 35 6.10 8.54 -8.26
CA HIS A 35 6.51 7.49 -9.20
C HIS A 35 7.17 6.29 -8.49
N GLY A 36 7.92 6.53 -7.41
CA GLY A 36 8.64 5.48 -6.68
C GLY A 36 7.94 4.87 -5.47
N GLY A 37 6.74 5.32 -5.09
CA GLY A 37 6.10 4.83 -3.87
C GLY A 37 4.87 5.59 -3.43
N ALA A 38 4.32 5.15 -2.30
CA ALA A 38 3.12 5.71 -1.69
C ALA A 38 3.19 5.75 -0.17
N ARG A 39 2.35 6.60 0.43
CA ARG A 39 2.03 6.57 1.85
C ARG A 39 0.67 5.95 2.05
N LEU A 40 0.60 4.95 2.92
CA LEU A 40 -0.61 4.24 3.30
C LEU A 40 -1.03 4.64 4.71
N GLU A 41 -2.33 4.68 4.98
CA GLU A 41 -2.92 4.65 6.31
C GLU A 41 -3.81 3.41 6.43
N LEU A 42 -3.51 2.51 7.36
CA LEU A 42 -4.34 1.32 7.59
C LEU A 42 -5.69 1.69 8.21
N ASP A 43 -6.75 0.96 7.82
CA ASP A 43 -8.10 1.17 8.30
C ASP A 43 -8.19 1.07 9.83
N ARG A 44 -9.01 1.96 10.41
CA ARG A 44 -9.22 2.08 11.85
C ARG A 44 -10.12 1.00 12.44
N CYS A 45 -10.86 0.29 11.60
CA CYS A 45 -11.84 -0.71 12.03
C CYS A 45 -11.21 -1.94 12.69
N LYS A 46 -9.90 -2.18 12.51
CA LYS A 46 -9.13 -3.15 13.28
C LYS A 46 -7.98 -2.46 14.01
N PRO A 47 -7.95 -2.46 15.36
CA PRO A 47 -6.75 -2.03 16.06
C PRO A 47 -5.62 -2.99 15.66
N PRO A 48 -4.48 -2.49 15.13
CA PRO A 48 -3.41 -3.37 14.71
C PRO A 48 -2.93 -4.15 15.93
N ARG A 49 -3.18 -5.45 15.96
CA ARG A 49 -2.48 -6.32 16.91
C ARG A 49 -0.99 -6.22 16.57
N VAL A 50 -0.10 -6.35 17.55
CA VAL A 50 1.36 -6.29 17.29
C VAL A 50 1.81 -7.34 16.23
N SER A 51 1.02 -8.40 16.06
CA SER A 51 1.17 -9.44 15.02
C SER A 51 0.57 -9.09 13.65
N GLU A 52 -0.22 -8.01 13.52
CA GLU A 52 -0.84 -7.51 12.28
C GLU A 52 -0.03 -6.37 11.65
N GLN A 53 1.27 -6.29 11.96
CA GLN A 53 2.16 -5.35 11.28
C GLN A 53 2.25 -5.70 9.79
N LEU A 54 2.18 -4.67 8.95
CA LEU A 54 2.36 -4.83 7.52
C LEU A 54 3.73 -5.46 7.23
N PRO A 55 3.80 -6.63 6.59
CA PRO A 55 5.05 -7.31 6.26
C PRO A 55 5.99 -6.43 5.45
N ASP A 56 7.29 -6.74 5.46
CA ASP A 56 8.29 -5.95 4.73
C ASP A 56 8.07 -5.96 3.23
N LEU A 57 7.55 -7.06 2.68
CA LEU A 57 7.20 -7.22 1.28
C LEU A 57 5.70 -7.49 1.15
N ILE A 58 5.04 -6.66 0.37
CA ILE A 58 3.59 -6.75 0.14
C ILE A 58 3.28 -6.51 -1.33
N ILE A 59 2.09 -6.90 -1.73
CA ILE A 59 1.45 -6.42 -2.94
C ILE A 59 0.43 -5.37 -2.52
N LEU A 60 0.52 -4.19 -3.12
CA LEU A 60 -0.46 -3.12 -2.95
C LEU A 60 -1.42 -3.15 -4.13
N TYR A 61 -2.70 -3.36 -3.86
CA TYR A 61 -3.78 -3.34 -4.84
C TYR A 61 -4.58 -2.04 -4.71
N PHE A 62 -4.67 -1.29 -5.81
CA PHE A 62 -5.46 -0.07 -5.90
C PHE A 62 -6.89 -0.40 -6.36
N CYS A 63 -7.86 -0.33 -5.46
CA CYS A 63 -9.22 -0.80 -5.72
C CYS A 63 -9.96 -0.08 -6.86
N PRO A 64 -9.90 1.27 -6.99
CA PRO A 64 -10.58 1.98 -8.07
C PRO A 64 -10.07 1.59 -9.45
N ASP A 65 -8.76 1.45 -9.59
CA ASP A 65 -8.09 1.23 -10.87
C ASP A 65 -7.94 -0.25 -11.21
N ARG A 66 -8.17 -1.14 -10.23
CA ARG A 66 -7.95 -2.58 -10.31
C ARG A 66 -6.53 -2.91 -10.78
N THR A 67 -5.56 -2.16 -10.28
CA THR A 67 -4.14 -2.37 -10.54
C THR A 67 -3.42 -2.83 -9.28
N GLU A 68 -2.28 -3.48 -9.43
CA GLU A 68 -1.44 -3.90 -8.32
C GLU A 68 0.04 -3.64 -8.58
N VAL A 69 0.81 -3.50 -7.51
CA VAL A 69 2.25 -3.27 -7.56
C VAL A 69 2.95 -3.94 -6.37
N GLN A 70 4.08 -4.58 -6.64
CA GLN A 70 4.93 -5.11 -5.57
C GLN A 70 5.62 -3.97 -4.83
N CYS A 71 5.62 -4.07 -3.51
CA CYS A 71 6.08 -3.01 -2.63
C CYS A 71 6.97 -3.55 -1.53
N ARG A 72 7.93 -2.72 -1.12
CA ARG A 72 8.66 -2.88 0.13
C ARG A 72 8.26 -1.80 1.13
N VAL A 73 8.02 -2.17 2.38
CA VAL A 73 7.82 -1.21 3.47
C VAL A 73 9.15 -0.52 3.79
N ALA A 74 9.19 0.81 3.62
CA ALA A 74 10.35 1.64 3.83
C ALA A 74 10.38 2.28 5.23
N TRP A 75 9.21 2.58 5.81
CA TRP A 75 9.07 3.09 7.17
C TRP A 75 7.68 2.81 7.74
N ARG A 76 7.57 2.86 9.07
CA ARG A 76 6.34 2.63 9.84
C ARG A 76 6.21 3.69 10.92
N ASP A 77 5.04 4.32 11.04
CA ASP A 77 4.70 5.26 12.10
C ASP A 77 3.23 5.09 12.51
N GLY A 78 3.00 4.29 13.56
CA GLY A 78 1.66 3.90 14.00
C GLY A 78 0.88 3.17 12.90
N ARG A 79 -0.12 3.85 12.33
CA ARG A 79 -0.95 3.33 11.22
C ARG A 79 -0.49 3.79 9.85
N HIS A 80 0.54 4.62 9.80
CA HIS A 80 1.09 5.14 8.57
C HIS A 80 2.28 4.28 8.13
N PHE A 81 2.29 3.93 6.85
CA PHE A 81 3.33 3.14 6.24
C PHE A 81 3.82 3.84 4.99
N GLY A 82 5.13 3.98 4.87
CA GLY A 82 5.75 4.32 3.60
C GLY A 82 6.09 3.06 2.86
N VAL A 83 5.65 2.97 1.61
CA VAL A 83 6.00 1.86 0.72
C VAL A 83 6.77 2.38 -0.50
N GLN A 84 7.76 1.59 -0.91
CA GLN A 84 8.52 1.80 -2.14
C GLN A 84 8.07 0.75 -3.16
N TYR A 85 7.78 1.19 -4.39
CA TYR A 85 7.46 0.28 -5.48
C TYR A 85 8.72 -0.46 -5.91
N THR A 86 8.64 -1.79 -6.01
CA THR A 86 9.74 -2.66 -6.44
C THR A 86 9.52 -3.22 -7.85
N GLY A 87 8.40 -2.89 -8.48
CA GLY A 87 8.05 -3.29 -9.83
C GLY A 87 7.08 -2.29 -10.47
N GLU A 88 6.60 -2.63 -11.67
CA GLU A 88 5.63 -1.81 -12.39
C GLU A 88 4.22 -1.96 -11.81
N ILE A 89 3.41 -0.92 -11.97
CA ILE A 89 1.97 -0.98 -11.68
C ILE A 89 1.30 -1.71 -12.84
N VAL A 90 0.72 -2.87 -12.58
CA VAL A 90 0.09 -3.73 -13.59
C VAL A 90 -1.40 -3.87 -13.35
N ALA A 91 -2.17 -4.16 -14.40
CA ALA A 91 -3.57 -4.53 -14.25
C ALA A 91 -3.68 -5.82 -13.42
N SER A 92 -4.48 -5.79 -12.37
CA SER A 92 -4.69 -6.96 -11.53
C SER A 92 -5.74 -7.88 -12.14
N THR A 93 -5.40 -9.17 -12.20
CA THR A 93 -6.34 -10.22 -12.59
C THR A 93 -7.19 -10.71 -11.42
N ARG A 94 -6.93 -10.20 -10.20
CA ARG A 94 -7.63 -10.61 -8.98
C ARG A 94 -9.01 -9.96 -8.93
N ARG A 95 -10.03 -10.77 -8.65
CA ARG A 95 -11.34 -10.25 -8.23
C ARG A 95 -11.28 -9.97 -6.73
N PRO A 96 -11.56 -8.74 -6.27
CA PRO A 96 -11.73 -8.50 -4.84
C PRO A 96 -12.87 -9.39 -4.32
N VAL A 97 -12.60 -10.09 -3.21
CA VAL A 97 -13.51 -11.04 -2.56
C VAL A 97 -14.52 -10.31 -1.70
#